data_AF-A0A8B9G1L1-F1
#
_entry.id   AF-A0A8B9G1L1-F1
#
_cell.length_a   1.000
_cell.length_b   1.000
_cell.length_c   1.000
_cell.angle_alpha   90.00
_cell.angle_beta   90.00
_cell.angle_gamma   90.00
#
_symmetry.space_group_name_H-M   'P 1'
#
loop_
_entity.id
_entity.type
_entity.pdbx_description
1 polymer ?
#
loop_
_entity_poly.entity_id
_entity_poly.type
_entity_poly.pdbx_seq_one_letter_code
_entity_poly.pdbx_strand_id
1 'polypeptide(L)'
;MSTRARHICYFFDYAALSTYSLGSALAYSAYIFPMGWVNSTFHHCYVPIAVFNTVVSTSLSCYSRFLEAERPLLSKASRILAFAYPYLFDSIPLFYRVWLPVGTAPGQWLAAGLGISSHTAFAFLTCFIFASHLPERLAPGHFDYIGHSHQVFHVCGIIGTHFQMEAIMMDMAERHDWLLPSSLLPSSLQTLGSMGICMAMNLAVIGLCSASLRFMPEPLQREKPHRH
;
A
#
# COMPACT_ATOMS: atom_id res chain seq x y z
N MET A 1 -12.43 23.59 6.30
CA MET A 1 -12.16 22.34 7.04
C MET A 1 -11.37 22.68 8.31
N SER A 2 -11.77 22.16 9.48
CA SER A 2 -11.03 22.42 10.74
C SER A 2 -9.71 21.65 10.79
N THR A 3 -8.74 22.12 11.57
CA THR A 3 -7.43 21.45 11.77
C THR A 3 -7.61 20.02 12.26
N ARG A 4 -8.53 19.80 13.22
CA ARG A 4 -8.85 18.47 13.73
C ARG A 4 -9.41 17.54 12.65
N ALA A 5 -10.34 18.02 11.83
CA ALA A 5 -10.89 17.21 10.74
C ALA A 5 -9.80 16.81 9.74
N ARG A 6 -8.85 17.72 9.44
CA ARG A 6 -7.70 17.43 8.56
C ARG A 6 -6.85 16.27 9.08
N HIS A 7 -6.56 16.24 10.38
CA HIS A 7 -5.79 15.14 10.97
C HIS A 7 -6.54 13.80 10.94
N ILE A 8 -7.86 13.83 11.20
CA ILE A 8 -8.68 12.62 11.13
C ILE A 8 -8.72 12.07 9.70
N CYS A 9 -8.97 12.92 8.69
CA CYS A 9 -8.95 12.51 7.29
C CYS A 9 -7.58 11.97 6.87
N TYR A 10 -6.49 12.58 7.35
CA TYR A 10 -5.14 12.05 7.16
C TYR A 10 -4.98 10.63 7.72
N PHE A 11 -5.51 10.34 8.91
CA PHE A 11 -5.45 8.98 9.47
C PHE A 11 -6.24 7.96 8.64
N PHE A 12 -7.43 8.35 8.16
CA PHE A 12 -8.23 7.50 7.27
C PHE A 12 -7.55 7.23 5.92
N ASP A 13 -6.88 8.23 5.34
CA ASP A 13 -6.14 8.08 4.08
C ASP A 13 -5.06 6.99 4.17
N TYR A 14 -4.21 7.06 5.19
CA TYR A 14 -3.17 6.05 5.40
C TYR A 14 -3.72 4.67 5.82
N ALA A 15 -4.83 4.62 6.57
CA ALA A 15 -5.50 3.37 6.89
C ALA A 15 -6.14 2.72 5.65
N ALA A 16 -6.65 3.52 4.71
CA ALA A 16 -7.14 3.01 3.44
C ALA A 16 -6.01 2.43 2.60
N LEU A 17 -4.85 3.09 2.56
CA LEU A 17 -3.66 2.58 1.87
C LEU A 17 -3.15 1.26 2.47
N SER A 18 -3.15 1.12 3.80
CA SER A 18 -2.76 -0.15 4.45
C SER A 18 -3.78 -1.26 4.18
N THR A 19 -5.08 -0.93 4.16
CA THR A 19 -6.15 -1.88 3.80
C THR A 19 -6.04 -2.34 2.35
N TYR A 20 -5.66 -1.44 1.44
CA TYR A 20 -5.36 -1.78 0.05
C TYR A 20 -4.20 -2.78 -0.07
N SER A 21 -3.15 -2.64 0.74
CA SER A 21 -2.05 -3.62 0.83
C SER A 21 -2.57 -5.01 1.20
N LEU A 22 -3.41 -5.11 2.25
CA LEU A 22 -4.01 -6.39 2.62
C LEU A 22 -4.90 -6.97 1.53
N GLY A 23 -5.67 -6.14 0.81
CA GLY A 23 -6.44 -6.59 -0.34
C GLY A 23 -5.55 -7.20 -1.42
N SER A 24 -4.41 -6.57 -1.69
CA SER A 24 -3.38 -7.09 -2.60
C SER A 24 -2.83 -8.43 -2.10
N ALA A 25 -2.45 -8.52 -0.83
CA ALA A 25 -1.95 -9.76 -0.23
C ALA A 25 -2.98 -10.90 -0.34
N LEU A 26 -4.25 -10.65 -0.02
CA LEU A 26 -5.31 -11.66 -0.15
C LEU A 26 -5.47 -12.15 -1.59
N ALA A 27 -5.48 -11.23 -2.56
CA ALA A 27 -5.54 -11.59 -3.98
C ALA A 27 -4.31 -12.40 -4.43
N TYR A 28 -3.11 -12.02 -3.97
CA TYR A 28 -1.88 -12.72 -4.30
C TYR A 28 -1.80 -14.11 -3.66
N SER A 29 -2.27 -14.25 -2.42
CA SER A 29 -2.39 -15.54 -1.74
C SER A 29 -3.33 -16.48 -2.49
N ALA A 30 -4.43 -15.97 -3.02
CA ALA A 30 -5.43 -16.75 -3.73
C ALA A 30 -5.00 -17.15 -5.15
N TYR A 31 -4.48 -16.20 -5.93
CA TYR A 31 -4.34 -16.39 -7.39
C TYR A 31 -2.90 -16.43 -7.87
N ILE A 32 -1.97 -15.81 -7.14
CA ILE A 32 -0.61 -15.59 -7.63
C ILE A 32 0.39 -16.56 -7.03
N PHE A 33 0.14 -17.08 -5.81
CA PHE A 33 1.11 -17.89 -5.08
C PHE A 33 1.69 -19.05 -5.93
N PRO A 34 3.03 -19.26 -5.92
CA PRO A 34 3.67 -20.34 -6.66
C PRO A 34 3.20 -21.71 -6.20
N MET A 35 3.02 -22.63 -7.15
CA MET A 35 2.52 -23.99 -6.91
C MET A 35 3.25 -24.73 -5.77
N GLY A 36 4.59 -24.69 -5.79
CA GLY A 36 5.40 -25.38 -4.77
C GLY A 36 5.36 -24.74 -3.38
N TRP A 37 4.76 -23.55 -3.24
CA TRP A 37 4.67 -22.84 -1.96
C TRP A 37 3.27 -22.91 -1.35
N VAL A 38 2.28 -23.34 -2.12
CA VAL A 38 0.92 -23.51 -1.60
C VAL A 38 0.94 -24.60 -0.53
N ASN A 39 0.24 -24.37 0.58
CA ASN A 39 0.28 -25.18 1.82
C ASN A 39 1.64 -25.24 2.54
N SER A 40 2.62 -24.42 2.16
CA SER A 40 3.82 -24.22 2.97
C SER A 40 3.52 -23.39 4.22
N THR A 41 4.42 -23.45 5.21
CA THR A 41 4.36 -22.57 6.39
C THR A 41 4.31 -21.10 5.98
N PHE A 42 5.03 -20.71 4.93
CA PHE A 42 5.01 -19.34 4.44
C PHE A 42 3.61 -18.94 3.95
N HIS A 43 2.94 -19.79 3.17
CA HIS A 43 1.57 -19.53 2.70
C HIS A 43 0.59 -19.38 3.87
N HIS A 44 0.67 -20.24 4.88
CA HIS A 44 -0.20 -20.16 6.07
C HIS A 44 0.05 -18.92 6.93
N CYS A 45 1.29 -18.44 7.02
CA CYS A 45 1.64 -17.24 7.79
C CYS A 45 1.47 -15.94 6.97
N TYR A 46 1.35 -16.02 5.65
CA TYR A 46 1.39 -14.86 4.76
C TYR A 46 0.27 -13.85 5.05
N VAL A 47 -1.00 -14.28 5.07
CA VAL A 47 -2.14 -13.41 5.36
C VAL A 47 -2.12 -12.88 6.80
N PRO A 48 -1.85 -13.69 7.85
CA PRO A 48 -1.67 -13.17 9.20
C PRO A 48 -0.58 -12.09 9.32
N ILE A 49 0.57 -12.28 8.65
CA ILE A 49 1.63 -11.27 8.61
C ILE A 49 1.16 -10.03 7.86
N ALA A 50 0.44 -10.17 6.75
CA ALA A 50 -0.12 -9.02 6.03
C ALA A 50 -1.09 -8.21 6.91
N VAL A 51 -1.96 -8.87 7.69
CA VAL A 51 -2.84 -8.19 8.68
C VAL A 51 -2.02 -7.49 9.76
N PHE A 52 -0.96 -8.11 10.28
CA PHE A 52 -0.07 -7.44 11.23
C PHE A 52 0.60 -6.21 10.61
N ASN A 53 1.09 -6.34 9.38
CA ASN A 53 1.72 -5.27 8.63
C ASN A 53 0.76 -4.10 8.43
N THR A 54 -0.54 -4.32 8.17
CA THR A 54 -1.48 -3.21 8.03
C THR A 54 -1.61 -2.39 9.31
N VAL A 55 -1.72 -3.06 10.46
CA VAL A 55 -1.83 -2.39 11.76
C VAL A 55 -0.57 -1.59 12.07
N VAL A 56 0.62 -2.17 11.82
CA VAL A 56 1.89 -1.46 11.97
C VAL A 56 1.97 -0.25 11.04
N SER A 57 1.57 -0.41 9.78
CA SER A 57 1.63 0.65 8.77
C SER A 57 0.72 1.82 9.13
N THR A 58 -0.53 1.54 9.52
CA THR A 58 -1.48 2.55 9.99
C THR A 58 -0.96 3.23 11.24
N SER A 59 -0.41 2.47 12.20
CA SER A 59 0.13 3.02 13.45
C SER A 59 1.31 3.95 13.21
N LEU A 60 2.30 3.53 12.41
CA LEU A 60 3.46 4.34 12.05
C LEU A 60 3.05 5.59 11.28
N SER A 61 2.08 5.48 10.37
CA SER A 61 1.60 6.61 9.57
C SER A 61 0.80 7.60 10.40
N CYS A 62 -0.07 7.14 11.30
CA CYS A 62 -0.78 8.02 12.23
C CYS A 62 0.22 8.68 13.22
N TYR A 63 1.16 7.91 13.76
CA TYR A 63 2.17 8.42 14.67
C TYR A 63 3.09 9.46 14.02
N SER A 64 3.41 9.29 12.73
CA SER A 64 4.23 10.24 11.96
C SER A 64 3.69 11.67 12.02
N ARG A 65 2.37 11.85 12.22
CA ARG A 65 1.73 13.15 12.33
C ARG A 65 2.15 13.92 13.58
N PHE A 66 2.39 13.22 14.68
CA PHE A 66 2.85 13.78 15.95
C PHE A 66 4.34 14.09 15.90
N LEU A 67 5.13 13.28 15.18
CA LEU A 67 6.57 13.52 15.01
C LEU A 67 6.90 14.67 14.05
N GLU A 68 5.99 15.03 13.15
CA GLU A 68 6.30 15.91 12.02
C GLU A 68 6.74 17.33 12.45
N ALA A 69 6.26 17.81 13.60
CA ALA A 69 6.63 19.13 14.11
C ALA A 69 8.08 19.18 14.63
N GLU A 70 8.54 18.12 15.31
CA GLU A 70 9.87 18.07 15.92
C GLU A 70 10.91 17.43 15.00
N ARG A 71 10.53 16.40 14.26
CA ARG A 71 11.43 15.53 13.47
C ARG A 71 10.83 15.20 12.10
N PRO A 72 10.80 16.17 11.16
CA PRO A 72 10.15 15.99 9.86
C PRO A 72 10.77 14.89 9.00
N LEU A 73 12.09 14.67 9.09
CA LEU A 73 12.78 13.61 8.37
C LEU A 73 12.36 12.21 8.86
N LEU A 74 12.25 12.01 10.18
CA LEU A 74 11.79 10.75 10.74
C LEU A 74 10.32 10.49 10.42
N SER A 75 9.48 11.52 10.48
CA SER A 75 8.06 11.44 10.05
C SER A 75 7.94 11.01 8.58
N LYS A 76 8.77 11.57 7.70
CA LYS A 76 8.81 11.17 6.29
C LYS A 76 9.31 9.74 6.10
N ALA A 77 10.42 9.37 6.75
CA ALA A 77 10.99 8.03 6.66
C ALA A 77 10.01 6.97 7.21
N SER A 78 9.33 7.24 8.33
CA SER A 78 8.36 6.31 8.91
C SER A 78 7.20 6.04 7.98
N ARG A 79 6.68 7.06 7.27
CA ARG A 79 5.64 6.88 6.24
C ARG A 79 6.14 6.05 5.06
N ILE A 80 7.32 6.36 4.53
CA ILE A 80 7.87 5.61 3.39
C ILE A 80 8.07 4.14 3.77
N LEU A 81 8.68 3.88 4.92
CA LEU A 81 8.93 2.52 5.41
C LEU A 81 7.61 1.77 5.71
N ALA A 82 6.61 2.48 6.25
CA ALA A 82 5.29 1.91 6.54
C ALA A 82 4.60 1.34 5.30
N PHE A 83 4.93 1.76 4.08
CA PHE A 83 4.31 1.20 2.85
C PHE A 83 5.30 0.46 1.96
N ALA A 84 6.58 0.84 1.97
CA ALA A 84 7.61 0.13 1.22
C ALA A 84 7.81 -1.31 1.75
N TYR A 85 7.82 -1.50 3.07
CA TYR A 85 7.99 -2.84 3.65
C TYR A 85 6.82 -3.78 3.34
N PRO A 86 5.54 -3.42 3.61
CA PRO A 86 4.41 -4.27 3.22
C PRO A 86 4.36 -4.53 1.72
N TYR A 87 4.63 -3.53 0.88
CA TYR A 87 4.69 -3.72 -0.57
C TYR A 87 5.71 -4.80 -0.97
N LEU A 88 6.92 -4.75 -0.42
CA LEU A 88 7.96 -5.74 -0.71
C LEU A 88 7.55 -7.13 -0.21
N PHE A 89 6.99 -7.22 1.00
CA PHE A 89 6.50 -8.48 1.56
C PHE A 89 5.37 -9.09 0.72
N ASP A 90 4.36 -8.29 0.38
CA ASP A 90 3.22 -8.72 -0.41
C ASP A 90 3.66 -9.12 -1.83
N SER A 91 4.71 -8.50 -2.37
CA SER A 91 5.21 -8.78 -3.72
C SER A 91 6.17 -9.98 -3.80
N ILE A 92 6.50 -10.66 -2.70
CA ILE A 92 7.39 -11.84 -2.71
C ILE A 92 6.91 -12.92 -3.71
N PRO A 93 5.63 -13.35 -3.71
CA PRO A 93 5.14 -14.38 -4.63
C PRO A 93 5.16 -13.92 -6.10
N LEU A 94 4.89 -12.63 -6.33
CA LEU A 94 4.95 -11.99 -7.65
C LEU A 94 6.37 -12.02 -8.21
N PHE A 95 7.33 -11.52 -7.44
CA PHE A 95 8.74 -11.47 -7.85
C PHE A 95 9.25 -12.88 -8.11
N TYR A 96 8.95 -13.84 -7.23
CA TYR A 96 9.35 -15.23 -7.47
C TYR A 96 8.93 -15.73 -8.85
N ARG A 97 7.70 -15.46 -9.29
CA ARG A 97 7.20 -15.92 -10.61
C ARG A 97 7.79 -15.17 -11.79
N VAL A 98 8.10 -13.89 -11.64
CA VAL A 98 8.76 -13.10 -12.70
C VAL A 98 10.23 -13.51 -12.86
N TRP A 99 10.95 -13.74 -11.75
CA TRP A 99 12.39 -14.05 -11.79
C TRP A 99 12.70 -15.54 -12.02
N LEU A 100 11.78 -16.45 -11.65
CA LEU A 100 11.95 -17.90 -11.78
C LEU A 100 10.76 -18.51 -12.56
N PRO A 101 10.78 -18.46 -13.91
CA PRO A 101 9.75 -19.04 -14.78
C PRO A 101 9.80 -20.58 -14.84
N VAL A 102 9.76 -21.25 -13.70
CA VAL A 102 9.75 -22.72 -13.65
C VAL A 102 8.33 -23.22 -13.96
N GLY A 103 8.15 -23.84 -15.12
CA GLY A 103 6.94 -24.61 -15.47
C GLY A 103 5.77 -23.81 -16.05
N THR A 104 5.94 -22.52 -16.38
CA THR A 104 4.94 -21.70 -17.08
C THR A 104 5.14 -21.76 -18.61
N ALA A 105 4.05 -21.86 -19.38
CA ALA A 105 4.17 -21.84 -20.84
C ALA A 105 4.69 -20.46 -21.33
N PRO A 106 5.51 -20.41 -22.41
CA PRO A 106 6.23 -19.20 -22.81
C PRO A 106 5.34 -17.97 -23.08
N GLY A 107 4.13 -18.14 -23.61
CA GLY A 107 3.21 -17.03 -23.91
C GLY A 107 2.45 -16.50 -22.70
N GLN A 108 2.16 -17.35 -21.72
CA GLN A 108 1.41 -17.02 -20.51
C GLN A 108 2.26 -16.24 -19.51
N TRP A 109 3.51 -16.68 -19.34
CA TRP A 109 4.50 -15.96 -18.54
C TRP A 109 4.76 -14.55 -19.09
N LEU A 110 4.74 -14.37 -20.42
CA LEU A 110 5.03 -13.08 -21.04
C LEU A 110 3.94 -12.04 -20.76
N ALA A 111 2.66 -12.41 -20.87
CA ALA A 111 1.55 -11.48 -20.65
C ALA A 111 1.39 -11.09 -19.17
N ALA A 112 1.34 -12.09 -18.28
CA ALA A 112 1.28 -11.84 -16.83
C ALA A 112 2.57 -11.14 -16.34
N GLY A 113 3.74 -11.54 -16.84
CA GLY A 113 5.02 -10.92 -16.52
C GLY A 113 5.10 -9.45 -16.94
N LEU A 114 4.52 -9.08 -18.09
CA LEU A 114 4.46 -7.69 -18.54
C LEU A 114 3.54 -6.85 -17.64
N GLY A 115 2.38 -7.38 -17.26
CA GLY A 115 1.46 -6.73 -16.32
C GLY A 115 2.10 -6.50 -14.95
N ILE A 116 2.78 -7.52 -14.40
CA ILE A 116 3.48 -7.43 -13.11
C ILE A 116 4.64 -6.43 -13.20
N SER A 117 5.43 -6.47 -14.26
CA SER A 117 6.54 -5.54 -14.46
C SER A 117 6.04 -4.09 -14.56
N SER A 118 4.94 -3.88 -15.27
CA SER A 118 4.29 -2.56 -15.37
C SER A 118 3.79 -2.09 -14.00
N HIS A 119 3.10 -2.96 -13.25
CA HIS A 119 2.68 -2.67 -11.87
C HIS A 119 3.86 -2.28 -10.98
N THR A 120 4.96 -3.03 -11.01
CA THR A 120 6.17 -2.72 -10.23
C THR A 120 6.82 -1.41 -10.65
N ALA A 121 6.90 -1.12 -11.95
CA ALA A 121 7.42 0.15 -12.44
C ALA A 121 6.56 1.34 -11.96
N PHE A 122 5.24 1.23 -12.02
CA PHE A 122 4.32 2.26 -11.52
C PHE A 122 4.35 2.38 -10.00
N ALA A 123 4.51 1.29 -9.25
CA ALA A 123 4.67 1.33 -7.80
C ALA A 123 5.97 2.05 -7.39
N PHE A 124 7.09 1.75 -8.07
CA PHE A 124 8.35 2.47 -7.89
C PHE A 124 8.20 3.95 -8.23
N LEU A 125 7.59 4.28 -9.38
CA LEU A 125 7.35 5.66 -9.80
C LEU A 125 6.48 6.42 -8.79
N THR A 126 5.43 5.78 -8.27
CA THR A 126 4.55 6.32 -7.23
C THR A 126 5.35 6.66 -5.97
N CYS A 127 6.18 5.73 -5.47
CA CYS A 127 7.06 5.95 -4.33
C CYS A 127 8.09 7.06 -4.59
N PHE A 128 8.69 7.08 -5.78
CA PHE A 128 9.67 8.09 -6.20
C PHE A 128 9.06 9.50 -6.23
N ILE A 129 7.88 9.66 -6.82
CA ILE A 129 7.18 10.95 -6.88
C ILE A 129 6.82 11.43 -5.47
N PHE A 130 6.29 10.53 -4.64
CA PHE A 130 5.97 10.83 -3.24
C PHE A 130 7.21 11.27 -2.43
N ALA A 131 8.34 10.59 -2.62
CA ALA A 131 9.57 10.90 -1.90
C ALA A 131 10.27 12.17 -2.42
N SER A 132 10.22 12.44 -3.72
CA SER A 132 10.98 13.52 -4.35
C SER A 132 10.26 14.88 -4.39
N HIS A 133 8.92 14.88 -4.40
CA HIS A 133 8.06 16.04 -4.65
C HIS A 133 8.32 16.72 -6.00
N LEU A 134 8.56 15.90 -7.03
CA LEU A 134 8.70 16.36 -8.41
C LEU A 134 7.34 16.34 -9.13
N PRO A 135 7.06 17.31 -10.02
CA PRO A 135 7.98 18.32 -10.56
C PRO A 135 8.01 19.67 -9.81
N GLU A 136 7.11 19.94 -8.86
CA GLU A 136 6.94 21.25 -8.23
C GLU A 136 8.19 21.74 -7.48
N ARG A 137 9.05 20.82 -7.03
CA ARG A 137 10.34 21.16 -6.44
C ARG A 137 11.32 21.80 -7.44
N LEU A 138 11.18 21.53 -8.75
CA LEU A 138 12.03 22.11 -9.80
C LEU A 138 11.49 23.42 -10.34
N ALA A 139 10.17 23.60 -10.37
CA ALA A 139 9.53 24.85 -10.79
C ALA A 139 8.42 25.28 -9.81
N PRO A 140 8.78 25.90 -8.68
CA PRO A 140 7.81 26.43 -7.72
C PRO A 140 6.84 27.41 -8.39
N GLY A 141 5.56 27.36 -8.04
CA GLY A 141 4.52 28.23 -8.60
C GLY A 141 3.94 27.79 -9.94
N HIS A 142 4.53 26.80 -10.61
CA HIS A 142 4.07 26.35 -11.94
C HIS A 142 3.07 25.19 -11.88
N PHE A 143 3.09 24.44 -10.78
CA PHE A 143 2.29 23.22 -10.60
C PHE A 143 1.24 23.36 -9.48
N ASP A 144 0.89 24.59 -9.09
CA ASP A 144 0.05 24.84 -7.91
C ASP A 144 -1.37 24.27 -8.01
N TYR A 145 -1.89 24.14 -9.24
CA TYR A 145 -3.24 23.61 -9.51
C TYR A 145 -3.25 22.25 -10.20
N ILE A 146 -2.35 22.04 -11.17
CA ILE A 146 -2.32 20.85 -12.02
C ILE A 146 -0.90 20.31 -12.08
N GLY A 147 -0.75 18.99 -11.97
CA GLY A 147 0.50 18.29 -12.22
C GLY A 147 1.50 18.33 -11.05
N HIS A 148 1.12 18.79 -9.86
CA HIS A 148 1.98 18.62 -8.69
C HIS A 148 2.10 17.15 -8.30
N SER A 149 3.19 16.81 -7.62
CA SER A 149 3.60 15.44 -7.31
C SER A 149 2.49 14.59 -6.70
N HIS A 150 1.68 15.15 -5.80
CA HIS A 150 0.61 14.39 -5.15
C HIS A 150 -0.51 13.99 -6.14
N GLN A 151 -0.82 14.81 -7.16
CA GLN A 151 -1.74 14.40 -8.23
C GLN A 151 -1.13 13.30 -9.09
N VAL A 152 0.14 13.48 -9.50
CA VAL A 152 0.83 12.48 -10.32
C VAL A 152 0.99 11.16 -9.58
N PHE A 153 1.25 11.21 -8.27
CA PHE A 153 1.26 10.07 -7.35
C PHE A 153 -0.04 9.27 -7.42
N HIS A 154 -1.21 9.93 -7.33
CA HIS A 154 -2.50 9.25 -7.42
C HIS A 154 -2.72 8.62 -8.79
N VAL A 155 -2.39 9.33 -9.87
CA VAL A 155 -2.51 8.81 -11.24
C VAL A 155 -1.63 7.57 -11.44
N CYS A 156 -0.35 7.64 -11.04
CA CYS A 156 0.57 6.51 -11.12
C CYS A 156 0.08 5.33 -10.27
N GLY A 157 -0.43 5.59 -9.06
CA GLY A 157 -1.00 4.58 -8.19
C GLY A 157 -2.17 3.85 -8.86
N ILE A 158 -3.14 4.59 -9.40
CA ILE A 158 -4.32 4.03 -10.08
C ILE A 158 -3.92 3.19 -11.30
N ILE A 159 -3.01 3.69 -12.13
CA ILE A 159 -2.51 2.94 -13.30
C ILE A 159 -1.77 1.68 -12.85
N GLY A 160 -0.96 1.77 -11.80
CA GLY A 160 -0.29 0.63 -11.19
C GLY A 160 -1.28 -0.43 -10.69
N THR A 161 -2.35 -0.02 -10.01
CA THR A 161 -3.44 -0.92 -9.57
C THR A 161 -4.20 -1.52 -10.76
N HIS A 162 -4.38 -0.78 -11.86
CA HIS A 162 -5.01 -1.33 -13.05
C HIS A 162 -4.21 -2.51 -13.62
N PHE A 163 -2.89 -2.35 -13.81
CA PHE A 163 -2.03 -3.45 -14.26
C PHE A 163 -1.98 -4.61 -13.26
N GLN A 164 -2.04 -4.31 -11.96
CA GLN A 164 -2.13 -5.33 -10.91
C GLN A 164 -3.39 -6.18 -11.06
N MET A 165 -4.55 -5.53 -11.23
CA MET A 165 -5.83 -6.21 -11.37
C MET A 165 -5.91 -7.02 -12.66
N GLU A 166 -5.41 -6.49 -13.78
CA GLU A 166 -5.29 -7.24 -15.04
C GLU A 166 -4.45 -8.51 -14.84
N ALA A 167 -3.27 -8.41 -14.21
CA ALA A 167 -2.43 -9.57 -13.94
C ALA A 167 -3.12 -10.60 -13.03
N ILE A 168 -3.81 -10.15 -11.97
CA ILE A 168 -4.59 -11.03 -11.09
C ILE A 168 -5.71 -11.73 -11.85
N MET A 169 -6.46 -11.02 -12.71
CA MET A 169 -7.57 -11.59 -13.47
C MET A 169 -7.08 -12.61 -14.50
N MET A 170 -5.94 -12.35 -15.15
CA MET A 170 -5.29 -13.32 -16.04
C MET A 170 -4.90 -14.60 -15.28
N ASP A 171 -4.24 -14.46 -14.12
CA ASP A 171 -3.87 -15.60 -13.28
C ASP A 171 -5.09 -16.38 -12.76
N MET A 172 -6.15 -15.68 -12.38
CA MET A 172 -7.40 -16.28 -11.93
C MET A 172 -8.06 -17.10 -13.05
N ALA A 173 -8.12 -16.55 -14.27
CA ALA A 173 -8.72 -17.22 -15.42
C ALA A 173 -7.88 -18.43 -15.88
N GLU A 174 -6.56 -18.26 -15.95
CA GLU A 174 -5.65 -19.31 -16.43
C GLU A 174 -5.54 -20.47 -15.44
N ARG A 175 -5.56 -20.17 -14.14
CA ARG A 175 -5.39 -21.17 -13.08
C ARG A 175 -6.73 -21.68 -12.53
N HIS A 176 -7.85 -21.30 -13.15
CA HIS A 176 -9.20 -21.64 -12.71
C HIS A 176 -9.36 -23.13 -12.42
N ASP A 177 -8.97 -24.00 -13.36
CA ASP A 177 -9.15 -25.45 -13.24
C ASP A 177 -8.28 -26.07 -12.14
N TRP A 178 -7.15 -25.45 -11.83
CA TRP A 178 -6.28 -25.84 -10.71
C TRP A 178 -6.78 -25.31 -9.36
N LEU A 179 -7.46 -24.18 -9.33
CA LEU A 179 -8.05 -23.58 -8.13
C LEU A 179 -9.38 -24.24 -7.74
N LEU A 180 -10.03 -24.92 -8.69
CA LEU A 180 -11.32 -25.60 -8.52
C LEU A 180 -11.37 -26.66 -7.40
N PRO A 181 -10.34 -27.50 -7.17
CA PRO A 181 -10.24 -28.36 -6.01
C PRO A 181 -10.10 -27.48 -4.75
N SER A 182 -11.22 -27.31 -4.04
CA SER A 182 -11.53 -26.21 -3.12
C SER A 182 -10.67 -26.06 -1.86
N SER A 183 -9.53 -26.76 -1.75
CA SER A 183 -8.64 -26.73 -0.58
C SER A 183 -7.51 -25.71 -0.67
N LEU A 184 -7.32 -25.04 -1.82
CA LEU A 184 -6.15 -24.19 -2.10
C LEU A 184 -6.47 -22.69 -2.02
N LEU A 185 -7.73 -22.31 -2.22
CA LEU A 185 -8.19 -20.93 -2.10
C LEU A 185 -8.43 -20.57 -0.62
N PRO A 186 -8.08 -19.34 -0.19
CA PRO A 186 -8.52 -18.83 1.10
C PRO A 186 -10.04 -18.92 1.21
N SER A 187 -10.54 -19.50 2.30
CA SER A 187 -11.98 -19.59 2.52
C SER A 187 -12.60 -18.18 2.58
N SER A 188 -13.86 -18.05 2.17
CA SER A 188 -14.60 -16.77 2.28
C SER A 188 -14.56 -16.20 3.70
N LEU A 189 -14.61 -17.09 4.71
CA LEU A 189 -14.48 -16.73 6.11
C LEU A 189 -13.08 -16.17 6.46
N GLN A 190 -12.01 -16.76 5.93
CA GLN A 190 -10.66 -16.23 6.13
C GLN A 190 -10.50 -14.86 5.48
N THR A 191 -10.95 -14.70 4.22
CA THR A 191 -10.86 -13.42 3.50
C THR A 191 -11.66 -12.32 4.18
N LEU A 192 -12.94 -12.57 4.47
CA LEU A 192 -13.82 -11.60 5.14
C LEU A 192 -13.39 -11.36 6.58
N GLY A 193 -12.93 -12.41 7.28
CA GLY A 193 -12.41 -12.32 8.63
C GLY A 193 -11.16 -11.47 8.72
N SER A 194 -10.17 -11.69 7.85
CA SER A 194 -8.96 -10.87 7.78
C SER A 194 -9.27 -9.41 7.46
N MET A 195 -10.18 -9.14 6.52
CA MET A 195 -10.61 -7.76 6.24
C MET A 195 -11.36 -7.12 7.40
N GLY A 196 -12.25 -7.87 8.07
CA GLY A 196 -12.99 -7.39 9.24
C GLY A 196 -12.06 -7.07 10.41
N ILE A 197 -11.10 -7.95 10.72
CA ILE A 197 -10.09 -7.73 11.75
C ILE A 197 -9.24 -6.50 11.41
N CYS A 198 -8.77 -6.40 10.16
CA CYS A 198 -7.97 -5.26 9.71
C CYS A 198 -8.73 -3.94 9.86
N MET A 199 -9.99 -3.88 9.42
CA MET A 199 -10.83 -2.69 9.55
C MET A 199 -11.04 -2.31 11.01
N ALA A 200 -11.37 -3.28 11.88
CA ALA A 200 -11.55 -3.03 13.31
C ALA A 200 -10.28 -2.49 13.98
N MET A 201 -9.12 -3.08 13.69
CA MET A 201 -7.84 -2.65 14.26
C MET A 201 -7.41 -1.28 13.73
N ASN A 202 -7.58 -1.02 12.43
CA ASN A 202 -7.30 0.29 11.85
C ASN A 202 -8.20 1.38 12.46
N LEU A 203 -9.50 1.11 12.64
CA LEU A 203 -10.41 2.03 13.32
C LEU A 203 -10.03 2.27 14.79
N ALA A 204 -9.55 1.23 15.49
CA ALA A 204 -9.04 1.38 16.85
C ALA A 204 -7.80 2.29 16.88
N VAL A 205 -6.83 2.10 15.98
CA VAL A 205 -5.65 2.97 15.86
C VAL A 205 -6.06 4.41 15.54
N ILE A 206 -6.96 4.62 14.58
CA ILE A 206 -7.48 5.95 14.24
C ILE A 206 -8.16 6.58 15.45
N GLY A 207 -8.98 5.83 16.19
CA GLY A 207 -9.67 6.30 17.39
C GLY A 207 -8.69 6.74 18.48
N LEU A 208 -7.66 5.93 18.75
CA LEU A 208 -6.60 6.24 19.71
C LEU A 208 -5.83 7.50 19.30
N CYS A 209 -5.33 7.56 18.06
CA CYS A 209 -4.61 8.74 17.58
C CYS A 209 -5.51 9.99 17.56
N SER A 210 -6.78 9.86 17.19
CA SER A 210 -7.74 10.97 17.20
C SER A 210 -8.04 11.49 18.62
N ALA A 211 -8.03 10.60 19.62
CA ALA A 211 -8.11 11.01 21.02
C ALA A 211 -6.84 11.73 21.47
N SER A 212 -5.67 11.24 21.06
CA SER A 212 -4.36 11.84 21.36
C SER A 212 -4.18 13.25 20.77
N LEU A 213 -4.86 13.59 19.67
CA LEU A 213 -4.84 14.94 19.10
C LEU A 213 -5.25 16.03 20.09
N ARG A 214 -6.07 15.72 21.11
CA ARG A 214 -6.50 16.69 22.13
C ARG A 214 -5.34 17.19 22.99
N PHE A 215 -4.26 16.42 23.06
CA PHE A 215 -3.07 16.73 23.85
C PHE A 215 -1.94 17.33 23.00
N MET A 216 -2.16 17.52 21.70
CA MET A 216 -1.18 18.22 20.87
C MET A 216 -1.22 19.72 21.18
N PRO A 217 -0.08 20.36 21.47
CA PRO A 217 0.00 21.80 21.54
C PRO A 217 -0.31 22.41 20.17
N GLU A 218 -1.11 23.48 20.15
CA GLU A 218 -1.35 24.28 18.95
C GLU A 218 0.01 24.74 18.38
N PRO A 219 0.26 24.58 17.07
CA PRO A 219 1.50 25.07 16.49
C PRO A 219 1.56 26.59 16.66
N LEU A 220 2.57 27.08 17.38
CA LEU A 220 2.93 28.50 17.42
C LEU A 220 2.91 29.03 15.98
N GLN A 221 2.04 30.01 15.70
CA GLN A 221 2.05 30.72 14.44
C GLN A 221 3.47 31.25 14.22
N ARG A 222 4.24 30.60 13.35
CA ARG A 222 5.46 31.21 12.82
C ARG A 222 4.99 32.42 12.03
N GLU A 223 5.14 33.61 12.61
CA GLU A 223 5.09 34.86 11.87
C GLU A 223 5.93 34.68 10.60
N LYS A 224 5.27 34.71 9.45
CA LYS A 224 5.98 34.86 8.18
C LYS A 224 6.68 36.21 8.28
N PRO A 225 8.02 36.30 8.18
CA PRO A 225 8.65 37.60 8.06
C PRO A 225 8.10 38.24 6.77
N HIS A 226 7.36 39.34 6.92
CA HIS A 226 7.02 40.21 5.81
C HIS A 226 8.35 40.65 5.18
N ARG A 227 8.70 40.07 4.03
CA ARG A 227 9.71 40.66 3.15
C ARG A 227 9.07 41.89 2.52
N HIS A 228 9.41 43.05 3.06
CA HIS A 228 9.37 44.33 2.36
C HIS A 228 10.42 44.33 1.25
#